data_AF-A0A660RK25-F1
#
_entry.id   AF-A0A660RK25-F1
#
_cell.length_a   1.000
_cell.length_b   1.000
_cell.length_c   1.000
_cell.angle_alpha   90.00
_cell.angle_beta   90.00
_cell.angle_gamma   90.00
#
_symmetry.space_group_name_H-M   'P 1'
#
loop_
_entity.id
_entity.type
_entity.pdbx_description
1 polymer ?
#
loop_
_entity_poly.entity_id
_entity_poly.type
_entity_poly.pdbx_seq_one_letter_code
_entity_poly.pdbx_strand_id
1 'polypeptide(L)'
;MKRRALRLRKRRRINYLILTITLTIVVIFTYLGYLYVSNYNSRVMKSNVVDFIFILGDHRVVFVRDSSSRRIVYLVIFPPFGFDGNRLISLQGSPEIVARNAEKMLELKKADGGIYHLLLSDDSLEKLKRIFKLEDSKDFPDFVEKFSKRGFKFLDLLKIIRISRNLGSSGNVGKAEFLRFFKGVGSRALLTYEVEGLTPQPITIKVGDREYRRIYLSPESLRGVREVIK
;
A
#
# COMPACT_ATOMS: atom_id res chain seq x y z
N MET A 1 56.57 -19.22 31.55
CA MET A 1 55.18 -19.06 32.07
C MET A 1 54.40 -17.85 31.53
N LYS A 2 54.96 -16.61 31.49
CA LYS A 2 54.22 -15.38 31.08
C LYS A 2 53.53 -15.44 29.69
N ARG A 3 54.14 -16.08 28.68
CA ARG A 3 53.55 -16.20 27.32
C ARG A 3 52.28 -17.07 27.25
N ARG A 4 52.14 -18.10 28.11
CA ARG A 4 50.93 -18.96 28.18
C ARG A 4 49.76 -18.21 28.85
N ALA A 5 50.03 -17.43 29.90
CA ALA A 5 49.03 -16.62 30.59
C ALA A 5 48.45 -15.50 29.70
N LEU A 6 49.29 -14.84 28.89
CA LEU A 6 48.87 -13.84 27.89
C LEU A 6 47.97 -14.45 26.80
N ARG A 7 48.30 -15.66 26.29
CA ARG A 7 47.45 -16.37 25.31
C ARG A 7 46.08 -16.74 25.89
N LEU A 8 46.02 -17.21 27.14
CA LEU A 8 44.76 -17.54 27.82
C LEU A 8 43.89 -16.30 28.08
N ARG A 9 44.48 -15.16 28.49
CA ARG A 9 43.77 -13.88 28.66
C ARG A 9 43.21 -13.35 27.33
N LYS A 10 43.98 -13.45 26.24
CA LYS A 10 43.55 -13.05 24.90
C LYS A 10 42.41 -13.95 24.38
N ARG A 11 42.49 -15.27 24.61
CA ARG A 11 41.44 -16.24 24.22
C ARG A 11 40.15 -16.04 25.01
N ARG A 12 40.22 -15.75 26.32
CA ARG A 12 39.03 -15.38 27.12
C ARG A 12 38.40 -14.08 26.65
N ARG A 13 39.18 -13.04 26.35
CA ARG A 13 38.65 -11.78 25.76
C ARG A 13 37.94 -12.03 24.43
N ILE A 14 38.53 -12.83 23.53
CA ILE A 14 37.89 -13.19 22.26
C ILE A 14 36.59 -13.96 22.51
N ASN A 15 36.58 -14.92 23.44
CA ASN A 15 35.37 -15.67 23.78
C ASN A 15 34.28 -14.76 24.38
N TYR A 16 34.63 -13.81 25.25
CA TYR A 16 33.67 -12.83 25.77
C TYR A 16 33.13 -11.90 24.68
N LEU A 17 33.96 -11.54 23.69
CA LEU A 17 33.57 -10.70 22.57
C LEU A 17 32.62 -11.45 21.62
N ILE A 18 32.91 -12.71 21.33
CA ILE A 18 32.01 -13.60 20.57
C ILE A 18 30.70 -13.80 21.33
N LEU A 19 30.75 -14.03 22.65
CA LEU A 19 29.57 -14.20 23.49
C LEU A 19 28.69 -12.94 23.47
N THR A 20 29.29 -11.74 23.59
CA THR A 20 28.54 -10.49 23.53
C THR A 20 27.91 -10.26 22.16
N ILE A 21 28.66 -10.46 21.07
CA ILE A 21 28.10 -10.37 19.71
C ILE A 21 26.94 -11.35 19.53
N THR A 22 27.10 -12.60 19.98
CA THR A 22 26.06 -13.63 19.88
C THR A 22 24.83 -13.24 20.68
N LEU A 23 25.00 -12.76 21.91
CA LEU A 23 23.90 -12.28 22.76
C LEU A 23 23.17 -11.10 22.11
N THR A 24 23.91 -10.13 21.56
CA THR A 24 23.33 -8.99 20.84
C THR A 24 22.51 -9.44 19.64
N ILE A 25 23.03 -10.38 18.84
CA ILE A 25 22.31 -10.97 17.71
C ILE A 25 21.01 -11.63 18.19
N VAL A 26 21.07 -12.47 19.23
CA VAL A 26 19.89 -13.14 19.79
C VAL A 26 18.84 -12.13 20.26
N VAL A 27 19.24 -11.08 20.98
CA VAL A 27 18.31 -10.03 21.44
C VAL A 27 17.65 -9.33 20.25
N ILE A 28 18.41 -8.99 19.21
CA ILE A 28 17.89 -8.36 17.99
C ILE A 28 16.89 -9.29 17.29
N PHE A 29 17.22 -10.57 17.10
CA PHE A 29 16.32 -11.54 16.44
C PHE A 29 15.05 -11.78 17.26
N THR A 30 15.14 -11.88 18.59
CA THR A 30 13.97 -12.03 19.47
C THR A 30 13.06 -10.81 19.37
N TYR A 31 13.62 -9.59 19.41
CA TYR A 31 12.86 -8.36 19.27
C TYR A 31 12.18 -8.24 17.90
N LEU A 32 12.90 -8.58 16.83
CA LEU A 32 12.34 -8.60 15.48
C LEU A 32 11.26 -9.65 15.31
N GLY A 33 11.44 -10.84 15.90
CA GLY A 33 10.44 -11.91 15.92
C GLY A 33 9.18 -11.47 16.65
N TYR A 34 9.31 -10.80 17.79
CA TYR A 34 8.19 -10.19 18.51
C TYR A 34 7.45 -9.16 17.65
N LEU A 35 8.17 -8.23 17.00
CA LEU A 35 7.56 -7.25 16.10
C LEU A 35 6.82 -7.93 14.93
N TYR A 36 7.40 -8.99 14.37
CA TYR A 36 6.76 -9.76 13.32
C TYR A 36 5.45 -10.39 13.83
N VAL A 37 5.47 -11.14 14.93
CA VAL A 37 4.24 -11.78 15.46
C VAL A 37 3.17 -10.75 15.82
N SER A 38 3.55 -9.67 16.50
CA SER A 38 2.62 -8.63 16.96
C SER A 38 1.88 -7.95 15.81
N ASN A 39 2.57 -7.56 14.74
CA ASN A 39 1.95 -6.86 13.62
C ASN A 39 1.13 -7.80 12.70
N TYR A 40 1.46 -9.09 12.68
CA TYR A 40 0.79 -10.08 11.84
C TYR A 40 -0.47 -10.69 12.46
N ASN A 41 -0.71 -10.45 13.75
CA ASN A 41 -1.88 -10.98 14.45
C ASN A 41 -3.16 -10.16 14.23
N SER A 42 -3.12 -9.07 13.47
CA SER A 42 -4.28 -8.22 13.21
C SER A 42 -5.32 -8.92 12.32
N ARG A 43 -6.58 -8.48 12.43
CA ARG A 43 -7.68 -8.96 11.57
C ARG A 43 -7.33 -8.80 10.09
N VAL A 44 -6.85 -7.62 9.70
CA VAL A 44 -6.47 -7.26 8.32
C VAL A 44 -5.44 -8.21 7.74
N MET A 45 -4.47 -8.63 8.56
CA MET A 45 -3.42 -9.54 8.10
C MET A 45 -3.93 -10.96 7.86
N LYS A 46 -4.93 -11.39 8.62
CA LYS A 46 -5.57 -12.72 8.51
C LYS A 46 -6.66 -12.78 7.43
N SER A 47 -7.16 -11.63 7.00
CA SER A 47 -8.24 -11.56 6.01
C SER A 47 -7.81 -12.02 4.61
N ASN A 48 -8.81 -12.53 3.89
CA ASN A 48 -8.64 -13.04 2.54
C ASN A 48 -8.59 -11.91 1.53
N VAL A 49 -9.47 -10.92 1.67
CA VAL A 49 -9.57 -9.76 0.79
C VAL A 49 -9.50 -8.49 1.63
N VAL A 50 -8.68 -7.55 1.18
CA VAL A 50 -8.55 -6.20 1.76
C VAL A 50 -8.55 -5.20 0.61
N ASP A 51 -9.34 -4.14 0.74
CA ASP A 51 -9.42 -3.08 -0.27
C ASP A 51 -8.71 -1.83 0.26
N PHE A 52 -7.86 -1.22 -0.57
CA PHE A 52 -7.19 0.05 -0.32
C PHE A 52 -7.54 1.07 -1.39
N ILE A 53 -7.71 2.33 -1.01
CA ILE A 53 -8.03 3.43 -1.90
C ILE A 53 -7.04 4.55 -1.63
N PHE A 54 -6.23 4.87 -2.63
CA PHE A 54 -5.32 5.99 -2.60
C PHE A 54 -5.89 7.11 -3.46
N ILE A 55 -6.11 8.27 -2.86
CA ILE A 55 -6.54 9.47 -3.57
C ILE A 55 -5.29 10.32 -3.76
N LEU A 56 -4.91 10.55 -5.01
CA LEU A 56 -3.69 11.26 -5.36
C LEU A 56 -3.94 12.78 -5.40
N GLY A 57 -2.86 13.57 -5.34
CA GLY A 57 -2.93 15.03 -5.37
C GLY A 57 -3.59 15.62 -6.64
N ASP A 58 -3.53 14.88 -7.75
CA ASP A 58 -4.15 15.23 -9.03
C ASP A 58 -5.61 14.75 -9.17
N HIS A 59 -6.23 14.30 -8.07
CA HIS A 59 -7.58 13.72 -8.00
C HIS A 59 -7.76 12.37 -8.71
N ARG A 60 -6.70 11.71 -9.19
CA ARG A 60 -6.79 10.31 -9.58
C ARG A 60 -7.08 9.44 -8.35
N VAL A 61 -7.82 8.36 -8.58
CA VAL A 61 -8.16 7.39 -7.55
C VAL A 61 -7.54 6.06 -7.93
N VAL A 62 -6.74 5.51 -7.04
CA VAL A 62 -6.11 4.20 -7.22
C VAL A 62 -6.76 3.23 -6.23
N PHE A 63 -7.59 2.35 -6.76
CA PHE A 63 -8.22 1.27 -6.01
C PHE A 63 -7.33 0.03 -6.05
N VAL A 64 -7.09 -0.58 -4.90
CA VAL A 64 -6.26 -1.77 -4.76
C VAL A 64 -7.06 -2.84 -4.06
N ARG A 65 -7.22 -3.99 -4.70
CA ARG A 65 -7.78 -5.18 -4.05
C ARG A 65 -6.71 -6.23 -3.87
N ASP A 66 -6.41 -6.54 -2.62
CA ASP A 66 -5.44 -7.55 -2.25
C ASP A 66 -6.11 -8.88 -1.88
N SER A 67 -5.97 -9.90 -2.73
CA SER A 67 -6.53 -11.23 -2.52
C SER A 67 -5.46 -12.24 -2.08
N SER A 68 -5.51 -12.65 -0.80
CA SER A 68 -4.66 -13.72 -0.26
C SER A 68 -4.89 -15.05 -0.95
N SER A 69 -6.16 -15.41 -1.19
CA SER A 69 -6.55 -16.72 -1.72
C SER A 69 -6.10 -16.89 -3.17
N ARG A 70 -6.26 -15.84 -3.99
CA ARG A 70 -5.79 -15.84 -5.39
C ARG A 70 -4.30 -15.55 -5.52
N ARG A 71 -3.64 -15.06 -4.46
CA ARG A 71 -2.26 -14.55 -4.47
C ARG A 71 -2.05 -13.47 -5.54
N ILE A 72 -3.05 -12.60 -5.72
CA ILE A 72 -3.05 -11.50 -6.69
C ILE A 72 -3.43 -10.20 -5.97
N VAL A 73 -2.73 -9.12 -6.31
CA VAL A 73 -3.11 -7.74 -6.02
C VAL A 73 -3.58 -7.10 -7.31
N TYR A 74 -4.81 -6.61 -7.33
CA TYR A 74 -5.37 -5.85 -8.44
C TYR A 74 -5.20 -4.36 -8.15
N LEU A 75 -4.60 -3.64 -9.08
CA LEU A 75 -4.40 -2.19 -9.05
C LEU A 75 -5.27 -1.56 -10.14
N VAL A 76 -6.34 -0.88 -9.77
CA VAL A 76 -7.27 -0.22 -10.69
C VAL A 76 -7.09 1.28 -10.57
N ILE A 77 -6.74 1.92 -11.67
CA ILE A 77 -6.44 3.35 -11.74
C ILE A 77 -7.62 4.04 -12.43
N PHE A 78 -8.27 4.93 -11.71
CA PHE A 78 -9.32 5.77 -12.25
C PHE A 78 -8.78 7.14 -12.66
N PRO A 79 -9.31 7.72 -13.76
CA PRO A 79 -8.94 9.05 -14.19
C PRO A 79 -9.46 10.08 -13.17
N PRO A 80 -8.90 11.29 -13.17
CA PRO A 80 -9.31 12.32 -12.22
C PRO A 80 -10.79 12.67 -12.44
N PHE A 81 -11.52 12.91 -11.35
CA PHE A 81 -12.95 13.24 -11.39
C PHE A 81 -13.84 12.17 -12.09
N GLY A 82 -13.44 10.90 -12.03
CA GLY A 82 -14.19 9.79 -12.63
C GLY A 82 -15.67 9.73 -12.22
N PHE A 83 -16.56 9.53 -13.19
CA PHE A 83 -18.01 9.47 -13.03
C PHE A 83 -18.61 8.32 -13.84
N ASP A 84 -19.30 7.39 -13.17
CA ASP A 84 -20.06 6.33 -13.84
C ASP A 84 -21.44 6.88 -14.22
N GLY A 85 -21.63 7.16 -15.52
CA GLY A 85 -22.87 7.72 -16.06
C GLY A 85 -24.07 6.78 -15.94
N ASN A 86 -23.86 5.47 -15.96
CA ASN A 86 -24.95 4.49 -15.88
C ASN A 86 -25.49 4.37 -14.46
N ARG A 87 -24.61 4.49 -13.46
CA ARG A 87 -24.97 4.35 -12.04
C ARG A 87 -25.13 5.68 -11.32
N LEU A 88 -24.80 6.79 -11.97
CA LEU A 88 -24.76 8.14 -11.40
C LEU A 88 -23.84 8.24 -10.17
N ILE A 89 -22.72 7.51 -10.19
CA ILE A 89 -21.74 7.47 -9.08
C ILE A 89 -20.54 8.36 -9.43
N SER A 90 -20.05 9.15 -8.47
CA SER A 90 -18.88 10.02 -8.63
C SER A 90 -17.72 9.59 -7.73
N LEU A 91 -16.48 9.63 -8.23
CA LEU A 91 -15.25 9.47 -7.45
C LEU A 91 -14.75 10.81 -6.92
N GLN A 92 -15.66 11.60 -6.36
CA GLN A 92 -15.36 12.90 -5.74
C GLN A 92 -16.03 12.99 -4.37
N GLY A 93 -15.46 13.81 -3.50
CA GLY A 93 -15.96 14.05 -2.14
C GLY A 93 -14.97 13.58 -1.08
N SER A 94 -15.49 13.21 0.10
CA SER A 94 -14.64 12.72 1.19
C SER A 94 -14.01 11.37 0.83
N PRO A 95 -12.82 11.04 1.37
CA PRO A 95 -12.16 9.77 1.10
C PRO A 95 -13.02 8.54 1.36
N GLU A 96 -13.84 8.58 2.41
CA GLU A 96 -14.79 7.50 2.73
C GLU A 96 -15.88 7.33 1.65
N ILE A 97 -16.39 8.43 1.10
CA ILE A 97 -17.38 8.39 0.01
C ILE A 97 -16.74 7.84 -1.26
N VAL A 98 -15.55 8.32 -1.62
CA VAL A 98 -14.80 7.84 -2.79
C VAL A 98 -14.52 6.34 -2.67
N ALA A 99 -14.11 5.87 -1.50
CA ALA A 99 -13.87 4.46 -1.22
C ALA A 99 -15.12 3.60 -1.48
N ARG A 100 -16.25 3.96 -0.89
CA ARG A 100 -17.53 3.25 -1.11
C ARG A 100 -17.99 3.31 -2.56
N ASN A 101 -17.78 4.44 -3.22
CA ASN A 101 -18.18 4.64 -4.61
C ASN A 101 -17.33 3.81 -5.57
N ALA A 102 -16.01 3.71 -5.35
CA ALA A 102 -15.14 2.83 -6.12
C ALA A 102 -15.56 1.35 -6.00
N GLU A 103 -15.84 0.87 -4.78
CA GLU A 103 -16.34 -0.49 -4.55
C GLU A 103 -17.66 -0.76 -5.29
N LYS A 104 -18.61 0.20 -5.23
CA LYS A 104 -19.89 0.12 -5.94
C LYS A 104 -19.74 0.19 -7.46
N MET A 105 -18.83 1.02 -7.96
CA MET A 105 -18.50 1.12 -9.38
C MET A 105 -17.87 -0.16 -9.91
N LEU A 106 -17.12 -0.90 -9.08
CA LEU A 106 -16.51 -2.18 -9.47
C LEU A 106 -17.42 -3.38 -9.17
N GLU A 107 -18.62 -3.16 -8.64
CA GLU A 107 -19.60 -4.20 -8.31
C GLU A 107 -19.02 -5.32 -7.43
N LEU A 108 -18.16 -4.93 -6.49
CA LEU A 108 -17.40 -5.86 -5.69
C LEU A 108 -18.19 -6.30 -4.45
N LYS A 109 -17.99 -7.56 -4.05
CA LYS A 109 -18.37 -8.00 -2.72
C LYS A 109 -17.47 -7.30 -1.69
N LYS A 110 -18.03 -6.98 -0.52
CA LYS A 110 -17.28 -6.38 0.59
C LYS A 110 -16.07 -7.24 0.96
N ALA A 111 -14.93 -6.59 1.09
CA ALA A 111 -13.72 -7.20 1.62
C ALA A 111 -13.92 -7.61 3.10
N ASP A 112 -13.55 -8.83 3.46
CA ASP A 112 -13.66 -9.34 4.84
C ASP A 112 -12.69 -8.65 5.81
N GLY A 113 -11.57 -8.16 5.28
CA GLY A 113 -10.58 -7.37 6.01
C GLY A 113 -10.87 -5.87 6.04
N GLY A 114 -11.94 -5.42 5.38
CA GLY A 114 -12.35 -4.02 5.37
C GLY A 114 -11.79 -3.20 4.21
N ILE A 115 -12.19 -1.93 4.20
CA ILE A 115 -11.86 -0.93 3.20
C ILE A 115 -11.07 0.21 3.83
N TYR A 116 -9.89 0.47 3.28
CA TYR A 116 -8.97 1.46 3.80
C TYR A 116 -8.70 2.54 2.77
N HIS A 117 -8.64 3.80 3.19
CA HIS A 117 -8.44 4.93 2.31
C HIS A 117 -7.38 5.88 2.87
N LEU A 118 -6.63 6.48 1.97
CA LEU A 118 -5.59 7.45 2.28
C LEU A 118 -5.52 8.51 1.19
N LEU A 119 -5.58 9.78 1.59
CA LEU A 119 -5.14 10.86 0.73
C LEU A 119 -3.61 10.86 0.70
N LEU A 120 -3.04 10.61 -0.47
CA LEU A 120 -1.61 10.53 -0.68
C LEU A 120 -1.11 11.82 -1.34
N SER A 121 -0.53 12.70 -0.53
CA SER A 121 0.14 13.90 -1.05
C SER A 121 1.43 13.56 -1.78
N ASP A 122 1.87 14.45 -2.67
CA ASP A 122 3.14 14.31 -3.40
C ASP A 122 4.33 14.18 -2.44
N ASP A 123 4.35 14.98 -1.36
CA ASP A 123 5.36 14.87 -0.30
C ASP A 123 5.37 13.49 0.37
N SER A 124 4.20 12.89 0.56
CA SER A 124 4.07 11.55 1.15
C SER A 124 4.59 10.48 0.19
N LEU A 125 4.29 10.63 -1.11
CA LEU A 125 4.81 9.77 -2.16
C LEU A 125 6.33 9.88 -2.28
N GLU A 126 6.89 11.09 -2.27
CA GLU A 126 8.34 11.30 -2.32
C GLU A 126 9.07 10.68 -1.11
N LYS A 127 8.46 10.78 0.08
CA LYS A 127 8.98 10.07 1.28
C LYS A 127 8.96 8.55 1.08
N LEU A 128 7.89 7.99 0.49
CA LEU A 128 7.81 6.56 0.18
C LEU A 128 8.91 6.14 -0.79
N LYS A 129 9.07 6.86 -1.90
CA LYS A 129 10.11 6.61 -2.90
C LYS A 129 11.51 6.55 -2.26
N ARG A 130 11.88 7.55 -1.46
CA ARG A 130 13.19 7.60 -0.76
C ARG A 130 13.39 6.46 0.23
N ILE A 131 12.36 6.13 1.01
CA ILE A 131 12.42 5.07 2.02
C ILE A 131 12.65 3.70 1.37
N PHE A 132 12.01 3.46 0.22
CA PHE A 132 12.14 2.19 -0.49
C PHE A 132 13.27 2.16 -1.53
N LYS A 133 13.95 3.30 -1.75
CA LYS A 133 15.00 3.51 -2.75
C LYS A 133 14.47 3.30 -4.18
N LEU A 134 13.37 3.98 -4.49
CA LEU A 134 12.63 3.96 -5.74
C LEU A 134 12.34 5.40 -6.22
N GLU A 135 13.32 6.29 -6.06
CA GLU A 135 13.23 7.73 -6.40
C GLU A 135 12.97 7.98 -7.90
N ASP A 136 13.33 7.02 -8.74
CA ASP A 136 13.09 7.05 -10.19
C ASP A 136 11.64 6.73 -10.57
N SER A 137 10.76 6.43 -9.60
CA SER A 137 9.32 6.20 -9.86
C SER A 137 8.66 7.51 -10.29
N LYS A 138 7.87 7.49 -11.37
CA LYS A 138 7.19 8.67 -11.91
C LYS A 138 6.06 9.11 -10.99
N ASP A 139 5.13 8.21 -10.72
CA ASP A 139 3.95 8.44 -9.89
C ASP A 139 3.68 7.26 -8.93
N PHE A 140 2.54 7.27 -8.24
CA PHE A 140 2.19 6.22 -7.29
C PHE A 140 1.98 4.85 -7.96
N PRO A 141 1.22 4.71 -9.07
CA PRO A 141 1.17 3.47 -9.84
C PRO A 141 2.55 2.90 -10.22
N ASP A 142 3.44 3.72 -10.80
CA ASP A 142 4.80 3.28 -11.16
C ASP A 142 5.61 2.86 -9.92
N PHE A 143 5.47 3.57 -8.81
CA PHE A 143 6.07 3.19 -7.54
C PHE A 143 5.59 1.80 -7.06
N VAL A 144 4.28 1.52 -7.15
CA VAL A 144 3.72 0.22 -6.76
C VAL A 144 4.25 -0.89 -7.65
N GLU A 145 4.33 -0.65 -8.96
CA GLU A 145 4.87 -1.62 -9.92
C GLU A 145 6.35 -1.92 -9.66
N LYS A 146 7.18 -0.89 -9.50
CA LYS A 146 8.61 -1.05 -9.17
C LYS A 146 8.80 -1.72 -7.80
N PHE A 147 7.97 -1.38 -6.82
CA PHE A 147 8.00 -2.03 -5.52
C PHE A 147 7.66 -3.52 -5.63
N SER A 148 6.66 -3.89 -6.44
CA SER A 148 6.29 -5.29 -6.70
C SER A 148 7.45 -6.08 -7.28
N LYS A 149 8.15 -5.54 -8.30
CA LYS A 149 9.34 -6.14 -8.90
C LYS A 149 10.51 -6.27 -7.92
N ARG A 150 10.71 -5.26 -7.06
CA ARG A 150 11.75 -5.25 -6.01
C ARG A 150 11.47 -6.29 -4.92
N GLY A 151 10.18 -6.61 -4.70
CA GLY A 151 9.69 -7.51 -3.67
C GLY A 151 9.71 -6.93 -2.25
N PHE A 152 9.04 -7.64 -1.35
CA PHE A 152 9.01 -7.32 0.08
C PHE A 152 10.21 -7.94 0.81
N LYS A 153 11.03 -7.12 1.46
CA LYS A 153 12.21 -7.55 2.22
C LYS A 153 11.95 -7.42 3.72
N PHE A 154 12.69 -8.20 4.49
CA PHE A 154 12.56 -8.23 5.94
C PHE A 154 12.72 -6.85 6.59
N LEU A 155 13.70 -6.04 6.14
CA LEU A 155 13.95 -4.70 6.67
C LEU A 155 12.85 -3.68 6.29
N ASP A 156 11.97 -3.99 5.34
CA ASP A 156 10.87 -3.10 4.97
C ASP A 156 9.81 -3.03 6.06
N LEU A 157 9.68 -4.06 6.90
CA LEU A 157 8.81 -4.02 8.08
C LEU A 157 9.15 -2.81 8.97
N LEU A 158 10.44 -2.59 9.23
CA LEU A 158 10.90 -1.47 10.07
C LEU A 158 10.64 -0.12 9.40
N LYS A 159 10.81 -0.04 8.08
CA LYS A 159 10.51 1.16 7.30
C LYS A 159 9.02 1.52 7.35
N ILE A 160 8.16 0.53 7.20
CA ILE A 160 6.69 0.67 7.25
C ILE A 160 6.23 1.11 8.64
N ILE A 161 6.77 0.52 9.71
CA ILE A 161 6.45 0.92 11.09
C ILE A 161 6.85 2.38 11.34
N ARG A 162 7.97 2.84 10.76
CA ARG A 162 8.41 4.23 10.88
C ARG A 162 7.49 5.19 10.14
N ILE A 163 7.16 4.88 8.87
CA ILE A 163 6.42 5.82 8.02
C ILE A 163 4.93 5.88 8.35
N SER A 164 4.32 4.77 8.77
CA SER A 164 2.89 4.71 9.14
C SER A 164 2.54 5.63 10.31
N ARG A 165 3.50 6.00 11.16
CA ARG A 165 3.31 7.01 12.23
C ARG A 165 3.17 8.44 11.68
N ASN A 166 3.74 8.71 10.50
CA ASN A 166 3.82 10.05 9.91
C ASN A 166 2.75 10.29 8.83
N LEU A 167 2.17 9.21 8.27
CA LEU A 167 1.13 9.28 7.24
C LEU A 167 -0.30 9.31 7.82
N GLY A 168 -0.45 9.12 9.12
CA GLY A 168 -1.73 8.80 9.79
C GLY A 168 -2.76 9.93 9.92
N SER A 169 -2.57 11.11 9.34
CA SER A 169 -3.52 12.22 9.50
C SER A 169 -4.58 12.34 8.40
N SER A 170 -4.44 11.61 7.27
CA SER A 170 -5.24 11.87 6.06
C SER A 170 -6.08 10.67 5.58
N GLY A 171 -6.38 9.72 6.46
CA GLY A 171 -7.15 8.51 6.14
C GLY A 171 -7.28 7.54 7.32
N ASN A 172 -7.83 6.35 7.07
CA ASN A 172 -8.02 5.29 8.08
C ASN A 172 -6.97 4.16 7.97
N VAL A 173 -5.89 4.37 7.23
CA VAL A 173 -4.79 3.41 7.06
C VAL A 173 -3.84 3.47 8.26
N GLY A 174 -3.85 2.40 9.06
CA GLY A 174 -2.92 2.21 10.17
C GLY A 174 -1.68 1.41 9.80
N LYS A 175 -0.91 1.00 10.81
CA LYS A 175 0.35 0.26 10.61
C LYS A 175 0.13 -1.11 9.99
N ALA A 176 -0.89 -1.82 10.44
CA ALA A 176 -1.18 -3.18 9.99
C ALA A 176 -1.70 -3.19 8.55
N GLU A 177 -2.52 -2.20 8.21
CA GLU A 177 -3.08 -1.97 6.89
C GLU A 177 -1.98 -1.63 5.90
N PHE A 178 -1.07 -0.72 6.27
CA PHE A 178 0.06 -0.36 5.42
C PHE A 178 1.01 -1.55 5.22
N LEU A 179 1.30 -2.29 6.29
CA LEU A 179 2.09 -3.51 6.20
C LEU A 179 1.43 -4.54 5.30
N ARG A 180 0.11 -4.72 5.41
CA ARG A 180 -0.66 -5.63 4.57
C ARG A 180 -0.53 -5.26 3.10
N PHE A 181 -0.71 -3.97 2.77
CA PHE A 181 -0.57 -3.46 1.42
C PHE A 181 0.81 -3.78 0.81
N PHE A 182 1.90 -3.35 1.48
CA PHE A 182 3.25 -3.59 0.95
C PHE A 182 3.61 -5.07 0.92
N LYS A 183 3.19 -5.85 1.91
CA LYS A 183 3.40 -7.30 1.87
C LYS A 183 2.69 -7.91 0.67
N GLY A 184 1.43 -7.55 0.43
CA GLY A 184 0.65 -7.99 -0.72
C GLY A 184 1.38 -7.68 -2.02
N VAL A 185 1.64 -6.40 -2.29
CA VAL A 185 2.28 -5.92 -3.53
C VAL A 185 3.65 -6.57 -3.76
N GLY A 186 4.45 -6.72 -2.70
CA GLY A 186 5.82 -7.25 -2.81
C GLY A 186 5.95 -8.77 -2.70
N SER A 187 4.85 -9.53 -2.56
CA SER A 187 4.93 -11.01 -2.44
C SER A 187 3.92 -11.77 -3.30
N ARG A 188 3.09 -11.07 -4.07
CA ARG A 188 1.99 -11.61 -4.89
C ARG A 188 2.10 -11.05 -6.31
N ALA A 189 1.38 -11.67 -7.25
CA ALA A 189 1.28 -11.13 -8.60
C ALA A 189 0.53 -9.78 -8.55
N LEU A 190 1.02 -8.79 -9.30
CA LEU A 190 0.38 -7.49 -9.45
C LEU A 190 -0.25 -7.41 -10.84
N LEU A 191 -1.55 -7.13 -10.91
CA LEU A 191 -2.27 -6.86 -12.15
C LEU A 191 -2.78 -5.43 -12.13
N THR A 192 -2.35 -4.64 -13.11
CA THR A 192 -2.71 -3.22 -13.21
C THR A 192 -3.72 -3.01 -14.34
N TYR A 193 -4.75 -2.22 -14.05
CA TYR A 193 -5.80 -1.85 -14.99
C TYR A 193 -6.04 -0.35 -14.93
N GLU A 194 -6.11 0.29 -16.09
CA GLU A 194 -6.51 1.68 -16.21
C GLU A 194 -7.95 1.74 -16.71
N VAL A 195 -8.78 2.51 -16.00
CA VAL A 195 -10.15 2.78 -16.43
C VAL A 195 -10.14 3.97 -17.38
N GLU A 196 -10.66 3.78 -18.58
CA GLU A 196 -10.67 4.83 -19.59
C GLU A 196 -11.82 5.82 -19.36
N GLY A 197 -11.52 7.10 -19.55
CA GLY A 197 -12.54 8.13 -19.70
C GLY A 197 -13.03 8.22 -21.13
N LEU A 198 -14.30 8.59 -21.33
CA LEU A 198 -14.86 8.95 -22.64
C LEU A 198 -14.25 10.23 -23.19
N THR A 199 -13.68 11.08 -22.33
CA THR A 199 -13.00 12.33 -22.70
C THR A 199 -11.60 12.39 -22.09
N PRO A 200 -10.65 13.05 -22.78
CA PRO A 200 -9.29 13.21 -22.27
C PRO A 200 -9.21 14.21 -21.10
N GLN A 201 -10.16 15.13 -21.00
CA GLN A 201 -10.23 16.13 -19.94
C GLN A 201 -11.61 16.12 -19.26
N PRO A 202 -11.72 16.57 -17.99
CA PRO A 202 -12.98 16.69 -17.29
C PRO A 202 -13.90 17.71 -17.98
N ILE A 203 -15.16 17.33 -18.17
CA ILE A 203 -16.22 18.22 -18.61
C ILE A 203 -16.72 19.00 -17.40
N THR A 204 -16.85 20.32 -17.54
CA THR A 204 -17.44 21.18 -16.54
C THR A 204 -18.95 21.35 -16.81
N ILE A 205 -19.77 20.93 -15.86
CA ILE A 205 -21.24 21.02 -15.92
C ILE A 205 -21.68 22.05 -14.89
N LYS A 206 -22.39 23.08 -15.35
CA LYS A 206 -22.99 24.10 -14.47
C LYS A 206 -24.48 23.83 -14.33
N VAL A 207 -24.95 23.72 -13.08
CA VAL A 207 -26.38 23.53 -12.75
C VAL A 207 -26.76 24.58 -11.71
N GLY A 208 -27.41 25.65 -12.15
CA GLY A 208 -27.58 26.86 -11.33
C GLY A 208 -26.22 27.42 -10.91
N ASP A 209 -26.04 27.64 -9.60
CA ASP A 209 -24.80 28.17 -9.02
C ASP A 209 -23.73 27.10 -8.71
N ARG A 210 -23.97 25.83 -9.09
CA ARG A 210 -23.05 24.72 -8.81
C ARG A 210 -22.28 24.30 -10.05
N GLU A 211 -20.97 24.14 -9.88
CA GLU A 211 -20.06 23.61 -10.88
C GLU A 211 -19.64 22.17 -10.55
N TYR A 212 -19.75 21.27 -11.50
CA TYR A 212 -19.31 19.87 -11.39
C TYR A 212 -18.29 19.57 -12.48
N ARG A 213 -17.11 19.09 -12.10
CA ARG A 213 -16.10 18.58 -13.05
C ARG A 213 -16.21 17.06 -13.11
N ARG A 214 -16.29 16.47 -14.30
CA ARG A 214 -16.48 15.02 -14.47
C ARG A 214 -15.74 14.47 -15.66
N ILE A 215 -15.05 13.34 -15.49
CA ILE A 215 -14.67 12.46 -16.60
C ILE A 215 -15.64 11.29 -16.59
N TYR A 216 -16.46 11.17 -17.64
CA TYR A 216 -17.36 10.04 -17.78
C TYR A 216 -16.55 8.79 -18.07
N LEU A 217 -16.72 7.74 -17.28
CA LEU A 217 -15.97 6.49 -17.44
C LEU A 217 -16.58 5.67 -18.58
N SER A 218 -15.72 5.05 -19.39
CA SER A 218 -16.14 4.11 -20.44
C SER A 218 -16.82 2.89 -19.82
N PRO A 219 -18.09 2.58 -20.18
CA PRO A 219 -18.78 1.40 -19.67
C PRO A 219 -18.08 0.08 -20.01
N GLU A 220 -17.43 0.02 -21.17
CA GLU A 220 -16.70 -1.16 -21.64
C GLU A 220 -15.42 -1.38 -20.81
N SER A 221 -14.65 -0.32 -20.57
CA SER A 221 -13.46 -0.37 -19.71
C SER A 221 -13.83 -0.81 -18.28
N LEU A 222 -14.89 -0.22 -17.70
CA LEU A 222 -15.40 -0.63 -16.39
C LEU A 222 -15.83 -2.10 -16.37
N ARG A 223 -16.50 -2.59 -17.43
CA ARG A 223 -16.91 -3.99 -17.52
C ARG A 223 -15.71 -4.93 -17.56
N GLY A 224 -14.71 -4.62 -18.38
CA GLY A 224 -13.47 -5.41 -18.46
C GLY A 224 -12.77 -5.53 -17.11
N VAL A 225 -12.67 -4.43 -16.35
CA VAL A 225 -12.10 -4.48 -14.99
C VAL A 225 -12.95 -5.34 -14.05
N ARG A 226 -14.29 -5.18 -14.07
CA ARG A 226 -15.22 -5.94 -13.22
C ARG A 226 -15.10 -7.45 -13.43
N GLU A 227 -14.91 -7.90 -14.67
CA GLU A 227 -14.81 -9.33 -15.00
C GLU A 227 -13.55 -9.98 -14.43
N VAL A 228 -12.45 -9.24 -14.35
CA VAL A 228 -11.17 -9.79 -13.87
C VAL A 228 -11.02 -9.70 -12.35
N ILE A 229 -11.58 -8.67 -11.72
CA ILE A 229 -11.37 -8.38 -10.29
C ILE A 229 -12.37 -9.04 -9.34
N LYS A 230 -13.53 -9.49 -9.83
CA LYS A 230 -14.54 -10.23 -9.04
C LYS A 230 -14.05 -11.61 -8.65
#